data_AF-A0A974A4P7-F1
#
_entry.id   AF-A0A974A4P7-F1
#
_cell.length_a   1.000
_cell.length_b   1.000
_cell.length_c   1.000
_cell.angle_alpha   90.00
_cell.angle_beta   90.00
_cell.angle_gamma   90.00
#
_symmetry.space_group_name_H-M   'P 1'
#
loop_
_entity.id
_entity.type
_entity.pdbx_description
1 polymer ?
#
loop_
_entity_poly.entity_id
_entity_poly.type
_entity_poly.pdbx_seq_one_letter_code
_entity_poly.pdbx_strand_id
1 'polypeptide(L)' 'MTSGASNPNIAEQLFVSPRTVSTHIEHILAKMGCDSRTRLAALAVSEGLLLAENPSRRSRKLAGH' A
#
# COMPACT_ATOMS: atom_id res chain seq x y z
N MET A 1 -13.35 8.16 -2.97
CA MET A 1 -13.60 6.85 -2.34
C MET A 1 -12.35 6.02 -2.53
N THR A 2 -11.50 6.03 -1.51
CA THR A 2 -10.27 5.25 -1.41
C THR A 2 -10.67 3.77 -1.34
N SER A 3 -10.21 2.93 -2.28
CA SER A 3 -10.40 1.47 -2.23
C SER A 3 -9.57 0.84 -1.09
N GLY A 4 -9.77 1.35 0.12
CA GLY A 4 -9.10 0.92 1.34
C GLY A 4 -9.61 -0.45 1.71
N ALA A 5 -8.95 -1.49 1.21
CA ALA A 5 -8.96 -2.77 1.88
C ALA A 5 -8.72 -2.52 3.37
N SER A 6 -9.69 -2.89 4.21
CA SER A 6 -9.54 -2.79 5.66
C SER A 6 -8.31 -3.59 6.09
N ASN A 7 -7.63 -3.20 7.17
CA ASN A 7 -6.47 -3.92 7.72
C ASN A 7 -6.65 -5.46 7.75
N PRO A 8 -7.83 -6.03 8.12
CA PRO A 8 -8.07 -7.47 7.99
C PRO A 8 -7.99 -8.00 6.55
N ASN A 9 -8.51 -7.28 5.56
CA ASN A 9 -8.42 -7.71 4.16
C ASN A 9 -6.98 -7.64 3.61
N ILE A 10 -6.20 -6.63 4.03
CA ILE A 10 -4.77 -6.54 3.70
C ILE A 10 -3.99 -7.68 4.36
N ALA A 11 -4.32 -7.97 5.62
CA ALA A 11 -3.76 -9.08 6.39
C ALA A 11 -3.98 -10.43 5.68
N GLU A 12 -5.21 -10.70 5.25
CA GLU A 12 -5.55 -11.91 4.49
C GLU A 12 -4.77 -11.99 3.17
N GLN A 13 -4.68 -10.90 2.41
CA GLN A 13 -3.96 -10.88 1.13
C GLN A 13 -2.44 -11.07 1.29
N LEU A 14 -1.88 -10.60 2.40
CA LEU A 14 -0.44 -10.66 2.68
C LEU A 14 -0.07 -11.83 3.62
N PHE A 15 -1.04 -12.64 4.04
CA PHE A 15 -0.87 -13.73 5.01
C PHE A 15 -0.21 -13.28 6.33
N VAL A 16 -0.55 -12.08 6.81
CA VAL A 16 -0.05 -11.51 8.07
C VAL A 16 -1.19 -11.17 9.01
N SER A 17 -0.91 -11.04 10.31
CA SER A 17 -1.93 -10.61 11.26
C SER A 17 -2.38 -9.15 11.04
N PRO A 18 -3.65 -8.80 11.27
CA PRO A 18 -4.14 -7.42 11.15
C PRO A 18 -3.40 -6.45 12.08
N ARG A 19 -2.91 -6.95 13.23
CA ARG A 19 -2.04 -6.17 14.13
C ARG A 19 -0.71 -5.80 13.48
N THR A 20 -0.10 -6.72 12.73
CA THR A 20 1.13 -6.47 11.98
C THR A 20 0.92 -5.39 10.93
N VAL A 21 -0.20 -5.44 10.21
CA VAL A 21 -0.59 -4.38 9.24
C VAL A 21 -0.72 -3.02 9.94
N SER A 22 -1.38 -2.95 11.09
CA SER A 22 -1.50 -1.70 11.85
C SER A 22 -0.13 -1.14 12.25
N THR A 23 0.78 -1.97 12.78
CA THR A 23 2.14 -1.55 13.14
C THR A 23 2.92 -1.03 11.94
N HIS A 24 2.79 -1.67 10.77
CA HIS A 24 3.41 -1.16 9.54
C HIS A 24 2.86 0.21 9.13
N ILE A 25 1.54 0.40 9.22
CA ILE A 25 0.91 1.69 8.92
C ILE A 25 1.38 2.77 9.90
N GLU A 26 1.45 2.48 11.20
CA GLU A 26 1.96 3.41 12.22
C GLU A 26 3.41 3.82 11.93
N HIS A 27 4.28 2.87 11.57
CA HIS A 27 5.66 3.18 11.21
C HIS A 27 5.76 4.03 9.93
N ILE A 28 4.92 3.78 8.92
CA ILE A 28 4.89 4.58 7.70
C ILE A 28 4.38 6.00 8.02
N LEU A 29 3.31 6.11 8.81
CA LEU A 29 2.76 7.39 9.27
C LEU A 29 3.80 8.21 10.03
N ALA A 30 4.52 7.58 10.97
CA ALA A 30 5.60 8.22 11.71
C ALA A 30 6.73 8.71 10.79
N LYS A 31 7.14 7.90 9.81
CA LYS A 31 8.17 8.29 8.84
C LYS A 31 7.74 9.43 7.91
N MET A 32 6.46 9.51 7.61
CA MET A 32 5.88 10.53 6.73
C MET A 32 5.35 11.75 7.49
N GLY A 33 5.46 11.77 8.83
CA GLY A 33 4.92 12.84 9.68
C GLY A 33 3.40 13.01 9.58
N CYS A 34 2.67 11.96 9.23
CA CYS A 34 1.21 11.97 9.10
C CYS A 34 0.55 11.40 10.35
N ASP A 35 -0.54 12.01 10.80
CA ASP A 35 -1.36 11.55 11.92
C ASP A 35 -2.45 10.55 11.49
N SER A 36 -2.79 10.51 10.20
CA SER A 36 -3.93 9.77 9.69
C SER A 36 -3.67 9.11 8.34
N ARG A 37 -4.20 7.89 8.16
CA ARG A 37 -4.13 7.15 6.87
C ARG A 37 -4.75 7.92 5.71
N THR A 38 -5.80 8.71 5.96
CA THR A 38 -6.42 9.57 4.94
C THR A 38 -5.46 10.67 4.48
N ARG A 39 -4.75 11.28 5.42
CA ARG A 39 -3.74 12.30 5.12
C ARG A 39 -2.54 11.70 4.40
N LEU A 40 -2.10 10.52 4.84
CA LEU A 40 -1.06 9.74 4.16
C LEU A 40 -1.49 9.35 2.73
N ALA A 41 -2.75 8.96 2.52
CA ALA A 41 -3.26 8.63 1.19
C ALA A 41 -3.34 9.88 0.30
N ALA A 42 -3.78 11.01 0.82
CA ALA A 42 -3.80 12.28 0.10
C ALA A 42 -2.37 12.74 -0.25
N LEU A 43 -1.43 12.59 0.68
CA LEU A 43 -0.01 12.87 0.44
C LEU A 43 0.59 11.90 -0.57
N ALA A 44 0.28 10.60 -0.50
CA ALA A 44 0.73 9.62 -1.49
C ALA A 44 0.15 9.90 -2.89
N VAL A 45 -1.05 10.45 -3.00
CA VAL A 45 -1.61 10.94 -4.27
C VAL A 45 -0.84 12.17 -4.75
N SER A 46 -0.61 13.14 -3.86
CA SER A 46 0.10 14.39 -4.17
C SER A 46 1.55 14.14 -4.61
N GLU A 47 2.23 13.21 -3.95
CA GLU A 47 3.62 12.83 -4.22
C GLU A 47 3.75 11.81 -5.38
N GLY A 48 2.64 11.37 -5.97
CA GLY A 48 2.65 10.32 -7.01
C GLY A 48 3.11 8.94 -6.50
N LEU A 49 3.12 8.74 -5.19
CA LEU A 49 3.55 7.52 -4.49
C LEU A 49 2.46 6.45 -4.39
N LEU A 50 1.23 6.72 -4.85
CA LEU A 50 0.33 5.63 -5.20
C LEU A 50 1.03 4.82 -6.29
N LEU A 51 1.71 3.77 -5.87
CA LEU A 51 2.22 2.70 -6.70
C LEU A 51 1.03 2.17 -7.50
N ALA A 52 0.75 2.82 -8.64
CA ALA A 52 0.12 2.19 -9.77
C ALA A 52 0.93 0.91 -9.96
N GLU A 53 0.28 -0.22 -9.65
CA GLU A 53 0.64 -1.57 -10.04
C GLU A 53 2.12 -1.75 -10.38
N ASN A 54 2.93 -2.23 -9.42
CA ASN A 54 4.32 -2.61 -9.65
C ASN A 54 4.56 -3.16 -11.09
N PRO A 55 5.08 -2.36 -12.04
CA PRO A 55 5.22 -2.79 -13.43
C PRO A 55 6.29 -3.88 -13.58
N SER A 56 7.01 -4.22 -12.50
CA SER A 56 8.02 -5.27 -12.45
C SER A 56 7.48 -6.70 -12.63
N ARG A 57 6.15 -6.90 -12.75
CA ARG A 57 5.57 -8.21 -13.15
C ARG A 57 5.34 -8.34 -14.66
N ARG A 58 5.49 -7.27 -15.46
CA ARG A 58 5.21 -7.26 -16.91
C ARG A 58 6.34 -7.85 -17.76
N SER A 59 7.53 -8.05 -17.19
CA SER A 59 8.71 -8.57 -17.91
C SER A 59 8.71 -10.07 -18.19
N ARG A 60 7.67 -10.84 -17.78
CA ARG A 60 7.62 -12.30 -17.99
C ARG A 60 6.66 -12.76 -19.11
N LYS A 61 6.05 -11.85 -19.88
CA LYS A 61 5.08 -12.22 -20.94
C LYS A 61 5.46 -11.77 -22.36
N LEU A 62 6.75 -11.53 -22.64
CA LEU A 62 7.22 -11.13 -23.98
C LEU A 62 8.35 -12.02 -24.56
N ALA A 63 8.52 -13.25 -24.04
CA ALA A 63 9.32 -14.28 -24.71
C ALA A 63 8.39 -15.41 -25.16
N GLY A 64 8.06 -15.41 -26.45
CA GLY A 64 7.18 -16.38 -27.08
C GLY A 64 6.76 -15.90 -28.47
N HIS A 65 7.77 -15.58 -29.29
CA HIS A 65 7.67 -15.58 -30.75
C HIS A 65 8.12 -16.95 -31.24
#